data_AF-A0A5C3LTV4-F1
#
_entry.id   AF-A0A5C3LTV4-F1
#
_cell.length_a   1.000
_cell.length_b   1.000
_cell.length_c   1.000
_cell.angle_alpha   90.00
_cell.angle_beta   90.00
_cell.angle_gamma   90.00
#
_symmetry.space_group_name_H-M   'P 1'
#
loop_
_entity.id
_entity.type
_entity.pdbx_description
1 polymer ?
#
loop_
_entity_poly.entity_id
_entity_poly.type
_entity_poly.pdbx_seq_one_letter_code
_entity_poly.pdbx_strand_id
1 'polypeptide(L)'
;MCSSWCSMLRVSAFLSLGLSTVVTMLNQQARPGCPVLPHFWLLWVENEYPYLPLVPVHQPFYGPLFSRLSFNKQDVPVKLLKKDNLKAYTLEQSLKTELISLEQNLHALLHAIYDLIPLVTKEFQFWPFPKQFGYERLYTSERAVHITSCHSQDAFVPLMATITLGILVLNDREETFPDVTWQYKLLNQTGIHPQWLEAIEESAVSNLMVP
;
A
#
# COMPACT_ATOMS: atom_id res chain seq x y z
N MET A 1 -19.47 8.22 0.36
CA MET A 1 -18.68 6.98 0.47
C MET A 1 -19.08 6.09 -0.69
N CYS A 2 -18.18 5.83 -1.63
CA CYS A 2 -18.47 5.10 -2.87
C CYS A 2 -18.43 3.60 -2.56
N SER A 3 -19.58 2.92 -2.62
CA SER A 3 -19.77 1.50 -2.27
C SER A 3 -19.20 0.51 -3.30
N SER A 4 -18.06 0.83 -3.94
CA SER A 4 -17.54 0.11 -5.11
C SER A 4 -16.66 -1.11 -4.79
N TRP A 5 -16.33 -1.34 -3.51
CA TRP A 5 -15.41 -2.42 -3.11
C TRP A 5 -16.05 -3.82 -3.19
N CYS A 6 -17.38 -3.93 -3.30
CA CYS A 6 -18.08 -5.21 -3.19
C CYS A 6 -18.08 -6.07 -4.49
N SER A 7 -17.70 -5.50 -5.64
CA SER A 7 -17.85 -6.19 -6.95
C SER A 7 -16.59 -6.85 -7.51
N MET A 8 -15.41 -6.71 -6.89
CA MET A 8 -14.15 -7.31 -7.38
C MET A 8 -13.76 -8.65 -6.73
N LEU A 9 -14.44 -9.09 -5.67
CA LEU A 9 -14.04 -10.26 -4.86
C LEU A 9 -14.69 -11.60 -5.26
N ARG A 10 -15.21 -11.78 -6.49
CA ARG A 10 -16.00 -12.98 -6.86
C ARG A 10 -15.29 -14.05 -7.70
N VAL A 11 -13.99 -13.97 -7.93
CA VAL A 11 -13.27 -15.02 -8.66
C VAL A 11 -11.96 -15.32 -7.95
N SER A 12 -11.94 -16.39 -7.15
CA SER A 12 -10.79 -17.28 -6.90
C SER A 12 -11.14 -18.25 -5.78
N ALA A 13 -11.77 -19.37 -6.16
CA ALA A 13 -12.03 -20.49 -5.26
C ALA A 13 -11.71 -21.79 -6.00
N PHE A 14 -10.43 -22.09 -6.19
CA PHE A 14 -9.96 -23.43 -6.55
C PHE A 14 -8.47 -23.54 -6.20
N LEU A 15 -8.14 -24.40 -5.23
CA LEU A 15 -6.94 -25.25 -5.07
C LEU A 15 -6.67 -25.52 -3.58
N SER A 16 -7.24 -26.61 -3.04
CA SER A 16 -7.12 -26.99 -1.61
C SER A 16 -6.42 -28.35 -1.38
N LEU A 17 -5.69 -28.92 -2.35
CA LEU A 17 -5.16 -30.29 -2.19
C LEU A 17 -3.64 -30.46 -2.36
N GLY A 18 -2.86 -29.37 -2.35
CA GLY A 18 -1.39 -29.42 -2.38
C GLY A 18 -0.65 -28.82 -1.17
N LEU A 19 -1.38 -28.23 -0.22
CA LEU A 19 -0.83 -27.22 0.71
C LEU A 19 -0.18 -27.79 1.99
N SER A 20 -0.56 -29.00 2.42
CA SER A 20 -0.05 -29.58 3.69
C SER A 20 1.44 -29.98 3.64
N THR A 21 1.97 -30.28 2.45
CA THR A 21 3.32 -30.84 2.31
C THR A 21 4.41 -29.76 2.35
N VAL A 22 4.13 -28.52 1.96
CA VAL A 22 5.12 -27.43 1.88
C VAL A 22 5.40 -26.81 3.26
N VAL A 23 4.36 -26.61 4.08
CA VAL A 23 4.48 -26.14 5.48
C VAL A 23 5.34 -27.10 6.32
N THR A 24 5.24 -28.40 6.05
CA THR A 24 6.03 -29.41 6.76
C THR A 24 7.51 -29.39 6.34
N MET A 25 7.83 -29.01 5.10
CA MET A 25 9.22 -28.93 4.63
C MET A 25 9.95 -27.66 5.09
N LEU A 26 9.27 -26.51 5.20
CA LEU A 26 9.88 -25.28 5.71
C LEU A 26 10.23 -25.37 7.21
N ASN A 27 9.44 -26.11 8.00
CA ASN A 27 9.77 -26.37 9.42
C ASN A 27 10.93 -27.37 9.61
N GLN A 28 11.23 -28.23 8.63
CA GLN A 28 12.33 -29.20 8.72
C GLN A 28 13.70 -28.66 8.28
N GLN A 29 13.74 -27.47 7.69
CA GLN A 29 14.99 -26.79 7.30
C GLN A 29 15.39 -25.65 8.26
N ALA A 30 14.86 -25.66 9.48
CA ALA A 30 15.34 -24.79 10.55
C ALA A 30 16.77 -25.21 10.94
N ARG A 31 17.76 -24.39 10.54
CA ARG A 31 19.13 -24.50 11.07
C ARG A 31 19.07 -24.42 12.60
N PRO A 32 19.84 -25.24 13.35
CA PRO A 32 19.91 -25.11 14.81
C PRO A 32 20.38 -23.68 15.15
N GLY A 33 19.50 -22.91 15.79
CA GLY A 33 19.70 -21.49 16.12
C GLY A 33 18.80 -20.50 15.37
N CYS A 34 17.99 -20.94 14.40
CA CYS A 34 16.98 -20.07 13.78
C CYS A 34 15.69 -20.10 14.64
N PRO A 35 15.18 -18.95 15.13
CA PRO A 35 13.94 -18.92 15.88
C PRO A 35 12.78 -19.39 14.99
N VAL A 36 11.94 -20.26 15.55
CA VAL A 36 10.68 -20.68 14.93
C VAL A 36 9.81 -19.43 14.89
N LEU A 37 9.48 -18.95 13.69
CA LEU A 37 8.56 -17.82 13.54
C LEU A 37 7.22 -18.18 14.21
N PRO A 38 6.58 -17.25 14.94
CA PRO A 38 5.24 -17.46 15.48
C PRO A 38 4.30 -18.03 14.42
N HIS A 39 3.48 -19.02 14.79
CA HIS A 39 2.59 -19.75 13.86
C HIS A 39 1.69 -18.84 13.01
N PHE A 40 1.40 -17.64 13.51
CA PHE A 40 0.67 -16.59 12.80
C PHE A 40 1.32 -16.18 11.47
N TRP A 41 2.65 -16.09 11.40
CA TRP A 41 3.38 -15.64 10.21
C TRP A 41 3.25 -16.60 9.02
N LEU A 42 3.15 -17.91 9.28
CA LEU A 42 3.08 -18.93 8.23
C LEU A 42 1.78 -18.86 7.42
N LEU A 43 0.69 -18.38 8.00
CA LEU A 43 -0.60 -18.24 7.31
C LEU A 43 -0.62 -17.11 6.27
N TRP A 44 0.27 -16.12 6.40
CA TRP A 44 0.30 -14.94 5.54
C TRP A 44 1.15 -15.17 4.30
N VAL A 45 2.19 -16.02 4.41
CA VAL A 45 3.09 -16.35 3.31
C VAL A 45 2.36 -17.05 2.16
N GLU A 46 1.28 -17.78 2.46
CA GLU A 46 0.48 -18.50 1.45
C GLU A 46 -0.69 -17.68 0.89
N ASN A 47 -0.96 -16.49 1.45
CA ASN A 47 -2.05 -15.65 0.98
C ASN A 47 -1.56 -14.79 -0.21
N GLU A 48 -2.33 -14.77 -1.30
CA GLU A 48 -2.08 -13.90 -2.45
C GLU A 48 -2.16 -12.41 -2.08
N TYR A 49 -2.95 -12.09 -1.05
CA TYR A 49 -3.21 -10.72 -0.60
C TYR A 49 -3.11 -10.60 0.93
N PRO A 50 -1.90 -10.72 1.51
CA PRO A 50 -1.72 -10.73 2.95
C PRO A 50 -2.05 -9.36 3.59
N TYR A 51 -2.04 -8.25 2.84
CA TYR A 51 -2.40 -6.93 3.37
C TYR A 51 -3.91 -6.72 3.56
N LEU A 52 -4.78 -7.59 3.02
CA LEU A 52 -6.25 -7.38 3.07
C LEU A 52 -6.81 -7.18 4.48
N PRO A 53 -6.39 -7.93 5.52
CA PRO A 53 -6.86 -7.73 6.88
C PRO A 53 -6.45 -6.38 7.48
N LEU A 54 -5.52 -5.67 6.86
CA LEU A 54 -4.98 -4.38 7.30
C LEU A 54 -5.54 -3.21 6.47
N VAL A 55 -6.51 -3.48 5.59
CA VAL A 55 -7.17 -2.44 4.81
C VAL A 55 -8.07 -1.61 5.73
N PRO A 56 -7.79 -0.31 5.93
CA PRO A 56 -8.62 0.53 6.77
C PRO A 56 -10.06 0.64 6.23
N VAL A 57 -11.04 0.31 7.08
CA VAL A 57 -12.46 0.29 6.69
C VAL A 57 -13.07 1.70 6.65
N HIS A 58 -12.59 2.60 7.52
CA HIS A 58 -13.18 3.92 7.71
C HIS A 58 -12.14 5.03 7.62
N GLN A 59 -12.41 6.02 6.75
CA GLN A 59 -11.66 7.27 6.61
C GLN A 59 -10.12 7.08 6.61
N PRO A 60 -9.57 6.36 5.62
CA PRO A 60 -8.15 6.02 5.63
C PRO A 60 -7.22 7.23 5.43
N PHE A 61 -7.76 8.37 4.99
CA PHE A 61 -6.98 9.50 4.52
C PHE A 61 -6.93 10.61 5.58
N TYR A 62 -6.07 10.44 6.57
CA TYR A 62 -5.77 11.47 7.58
C TYR A 62 -4.26 11.65 7.79
N GLY A 63 -3.92 12.71 8.52
CA GLY A 63 -2.53 13.09 8.79
C GLY A 63 -1.89 13.91 7.66
N PRO A 64 -0.64 14.36 7.86
CA PRO A 64 0.03 15.29 6.95
C PRO A 64 0.27 14.70 5.55
N LEU A 65 0.45 13.38 5.44
CA LEU A 65 0.72 12.72 4.17
C LEU A 65 -0.55 12.44 3.37
N PHE A 66 -1.56 11.86 4.01
CA PHE A 66 -2.73 11.33 3.31
C PHE A 66 -3.91 12.29 3.24
N SER A 67 -3.89 13.43 3.94
CA SER A 67 -4.92 14.47 3.80
C SER A 67 -5.08 14.98 2.36
N ARG A 68 -4.02 14.94 1.54
CA ARG A 68 -4.13 15.26 0.09
C ARG A 68 -5.06 14.30 -0.69
N LEU A 69 -5.30 13.11 -0.14
CA LEU A 69 -6.24 12.13 -0.66
C LEU A 69 -7.65 12.32 -0.08
N SER A 70 -7.92 13.30 0.79
CA SER A 70 -9.23 13.44 1.45
C SER A 70 -10.28 14.23 0.65
N PHE A 71 -10.20 14.22 -0.68
CA PHE A 71 -11.18 14.91 -1.54
C PHE A 71 -12.42 14.06 -1.80
N ASN A 72 -13.59 14.72 -1.87
CA ASN A 72 -14.83 14.04 -2.27
C ASN A 72 -14.91 13.92 -3.79
N LYS A 73 -15.73 12.97 -4.27
CA LYS A 73 -16.02 12.79 -5.69
C LYS A 73 -16.53 14.08 -6.38
N GLN A 74 -17.28 14.91 -5.67
CA GLN A 74 -17.82 16.17 -6.20
C GLN A 74 -16.79 17.31 -6.20
N ASP A 75 -15.79 17.22 -5.32
CA ASP A 75 -14.81 18.27 -5.06
C ASP A 75 -13.45 17.99 -5.72
N VAL A 76 -13.39 17.02 -6.63
CA VAL A 76 -12.16 16.71 -7.39
C VAL A 76 -11.82 17.94 -8.26
N PRO A 77 -10.64 18.55 -8.10
CA PRO A 77 -10.28 19.73 -8.88
C PRO A 77 -9.93 19.31 -10.32
N VAL A 78 -10.82 19.64 -11.26
CA VAL A 78 -10.67 19.33 -12.69
C VAL A 78 -10.27 20.58 -13.48
N LYS A 79 -9.32 20.42 -14.39
CA LYS A 79 -8.87 21.45 -15.32
C LYS A 79 -9.30 21.11 -16.76
N LEU A 80 -9.97 22.06 -17.40
CA LEU A 80 -10.25 22.02 -18.83
C LEU A 80 -9.06 22.58 -19.62
N LEU A 81 -8.51 21.76 -20.49
CA LEU A 81 -7.52 22.13 -21.50
C LEU A 81 -8.22 22.34 -22.84
N LYS A 82 -7.99 23.49 -23.47
CA LYS A 82 -8.45 23.79 -24.82
C LYS A 82 -7.22 23.89 -25.72
N LYS A 83 -7.09 22.98 -26.69
CA LYS A 83 -6.02 23.01 -27.69
C LYS A 83 -6.62 22.64 -29.05
N ASP A 84 -6.40 23.48 -30.06
CA ASP A 84 -6.80 23.20 -31.46
C ASP A 84 -8.27 22.79 -31.64
N ASN A 85 -9.20 23.50 -30.97
CA ASN A 85 -10.63 23.19 -30.90
C ASN A 85 -11.02 21.87 -30.21
N LEU A 86 -10.05 21.12 -29.68
CA LEU A 86 -10.31 19.95 -28.85
C LEU A 86 -10.40 20.36 -27.37
N LYS A 87 -11.43 19.82 -26.70
CA LYS A 87 -11.60 19.91 -25.25
C LYS A 87 -11.05 18.64 -24.61
N ALA A 88 -10.10 18.79 -23.70
CA ALA A 88 -9.60 17.71 -22.87
C ALA A 88 -9.72 18.11 -21.40
N TYR A 89 -10.08 17.17 -20.55
CA TYR A 89 -10.19 17.34 -19.11
C TYR A 89 -9.08 16.54 -18.43
N THR A 90 -8.52 17.10 -17.37
CA THR A 90 -7.49 16.45 -16.57
C THR A 90 -7.58 16.92 -15.12
N LEU A 91 -6.89 16.25 -14.21
CA LEU A 91 -6.79 16.70 -12.84
C LEU A 91 -6.01 18.02 -12.77
N GLU A 92 -6.30 18.86 -11.79
CA GLU A 92 -5.48 20.05 -11.55
C GLU A 92 -4.01 19.66 -11.36
N GLN A 93 -3.11 20.45 -11.95
CA GLN A 93 -1.69 20.11 -12.03
C GLN A 93 -1.02 20.05 -10.65
N SER A 94 -1.45 20.89 -9.70
CA SER A 94 -1.03 20.88 -8.30
C SER A 94 -1.31 19.53 -7.66
N LEU A 95 -2.59 19.12 -7.64
CA LEU A 95 -3.02 17.83 -7.10
C LEU A 95 -2.33 16.66 -7.81
N LYS A 96 -2.20 16.69 -9.14
CA LYS A 96 -1.49 15.66 -9.89
C LYS A 96 -0.05 15.51 -9.42
N THR A 97 0.69 16.60 -9.26
CA THR A 97 2.07 16.57 -8.77
C THR A 97 2.14 16.02 -7.34
N GLU A 98 1.19 16.38 -6.49
CA GLU A 98 1.10 15.87 -5.11
C GLU A 98 0.83 14.37 -5.03
N LEU A 99 -0.04 13.84 -5.89
CA LEU A 99 -0.34 12.40 -5.99
C LEU A 99 0.86 11.62 -6.52
N ILE A 100 1.54 12.12 -7.57
CA ILE A 100 2.77 11.50 -8.11
C ILE A 100 3.84 11.43 -7.04
N SER A 101 4.09 12.55 -6.35
CA SER A 101 5.10 12.60 -5.30
C SER A 101 4.75 11.66 -4.14
N LEU A 102 3.48 11.59 -3.73
CA LEU A 102 3.03 10.67 -2.68
C LEU A 102 3.24 9.21 -3.10
N GLU A 103 2.78 8.82 -4.29
CA GLU A 103 2.95 7.46 -4.82
C GLU A 103 4.43 7.07 -4.85
N GLN A 104 5.29 7.91 -5.42
CA GLN A 104 6.74 7.65 -5.50
C GLN A 104 7.39 7.47 -4.13
N ASN A 105 7.05 8.32 -3.16
CA ASN A 105 7.62 8.23 -1.82
C ASN A 105 7.13 6.99 -1.07
N LEU A 106 5.85 6.62 -1.19
CA LEU A 106 5.32 5.38 -0.62
C LEU A 106 5.98 4.14 -1.25
N HIS A 107 6.29 4.18 -2.54
CA HIS A 107 7.04 3.11 -3.19
C HIS A 107 8.48 3.00 -2.70
N ALA A 108 9.18 4.13 -2.57
CA ALA A 108 10.53 4.14 -2.03
C ALA A 108 10.56 3.59 -0.59
N LEU A 109 9.59 3.99 0.24
CA LEU A 109 9.42 3.46 1.59
C LEU A 109 9.18 1.95 1.56
N LEU A 110 8.23 1.48 0.75
CA LEU A 110 7.87 0.07 0.68
C LEU A 110 9.05 -0.80 0.22
N HIS A 111 9.79 -0.36 -0.79
CA HIS A 111 10.98 -1.06 -1.26
C HIS A 111 12.00 -1.24 -0.15
N ALA A 112 12.27 -0.18 0.61
CA ALA A 112 13.25 -0.23 1.68
C ALA A 112 12.79 -1.05 2.89
N ILE A 113 11.49 -1.02 3.21
CA ILE A 113 10.92 -1.96 4.19
C ILE A 113 11.17 -3.40 3.75
N TYR A 114 11.00 -3.71 2.46
CA TYR A 114 11.23 -5.07 1.95
C TYR A 114 12.70 -5.47 1.93
N ASP A 115 13.61 -4.54 1.65
CA ASP A 115 15.06 -4.80 1.76
C ASP A 115 15.47 -5.18 3.19
N LEU A 116 14.71 -4.72 4.20
CA LEU A 116 14.93 -5.07 5.61
C LEU A 116 14.30 -6.40 6.01
N ILE A 117 13.36 -6.96 5.22
CA ILE A 117 12.64 -8.21 5.51
C ILE A 117 13.23 -9.36 4.66
N PRO A 118 14.01 -10.29 5.25
CA PRO A 118 14.76 -11.32 4.52
C PRO A 118 13.88 -12.42 3.90
N LEU A 119 12.56 -12.40 4.15
CA LEU A 119 11.62 -13.49 3.87
C LEU A 119 10.45 -13.08 2.97
N VAL A 120 10.40 -11.86 2.44
CA VAL A 120 9.36 -11.53 1.46
C VAL A 120 9.59 -12.42 0.24
N THR A 121 8.72 -13.40 0.06
CA THR A 121 8.81 -14.34 -1.05
C THR A 121 8.72 -13.55 -2.35
N LYS A 122 9.47 -13.97 -3.37
CA LYS A 122 9.41 -13.37 -4.73
C LYS A 122 8.01 -13.45 -5.36
N GLU A 123 7.11 -14.19 -4.73
CA GLU A 123 5.74 -14.46 -5.13
C GLU A 123 4.76 -13.38 -4.65
N PHE A 124 5.19 -12.49 -3.74
CA PHE A 124 4.36 -11.34 -3.36
C PHE A 124 4.20 -10.40 -4.57
N GLN A 125 3.05 -10.49 -5.24
CA GLN A 125 2.74 -9.66 -6.39
C GLN A 125 2.25 -8.29 -5.92
N PHE A 126 2.92 -7.25 -6.37
CA PHE A 126 2.50 -5.89 -6.10
C PHE A 126 1.17 -5.59 -6.81
N TRP A 127 0.23 -5.02 -6.07
CA TRP A 127 -1.04 -4.52 -6.58
C TRP A 127 -0.83 -3.40 -7.62
N PRO A 128 -1.73 -3.23 -8.61
CA PRO A 128 -1.65 -2.13 -9.57
C PRO A 128 -1.51 -0.77 -8.89
N PHE A 129 -0.47 -0.04 -9.30
CA PHE A 129 -0.15 1.28 -8.78
C PHE A 129 -1.30 2.28 -9.00
N PRO A 130 -1.50 3.27 -8.10
CA PRO A 130 -2.54 4.28 -8.28
C PRO A 130 -2.49 4.96 -9.66
N LYS A 131 -1.29 5.19 -10.21
CA LYS A 131 -1.08 5.72 -11.56
C LYS A 131 -1.78 4.93 -12.66
N GLN A 132 -1.92 3.61 -12.51
CA GLN A 132 -2.57 2.75 -13.50
C GLN A 132 -4.07 3.08 -13.67
N PHE A 133 -4.69 3.64 -12.63
CA PHE A 133 -6.09 4.10 -12.65
C PHE A 133 -6.28 5.45 -13.35
N GLY A 134 -5.18 6.09 -13.75
CA GLY A 134 -5.19 7.12 -14.79
C GLY A 134 -5.35 8.55 -14.30
N TYR A 135 -5.10 8.87 -13.02
CA TYR A 135 -5.13 10.26 -12.54
C TYR A 135 -4.16 11.20 -13.31
N GLU A 136 -3.16 10.66 -14.03
CA GLU A 136 -2.27 11.46 -14.89
C GLU A 136 -2.79 11.71 -16.31
N ARG A 137 -3.84 10.98 -16.74
CA ARG A 137 -4.31 10.94 -18.13
C ARG A 137 -5.16 12.17 -18.49
N LEU A 138 -5.35 12.35 -19.79
CA LEU A 138 -6.30 13.29 -20.36
C LEU A 138 -7.59 12.55 -20.76
N TYR A 139 -8.72 13.20 -20.57
CA TYR A 139 -10.04 12.62 -20.83
C TYR A 139 -10.88 13.53 -21.70
N THR A 140 -11.81 12.96 -22.47
CA THR A 140 -12.78 13.72 -23.28
C THR A 140 -13.98 14.21 -22.48
N SER A 141 -14.14 13.74 -21.24
CA SER A 141 -15.26 14.05 -20.36
C SER A 141 -14.78 14.33 -18.94
N GLU A 142 -15.31 15.39 -18.33
CA GLU A 142 -15.10 15.73 -16.92
C GLU A 142 -15.53 14.58 -15.99
N ARG A 143 -16.69 13.96 -16.26
CA ARG A 143 -17.18 12.80 -15.50
C ARG A 143 -16.17 11.66 -15.45
N ALA A 144 -15.42 11.44 -16.53
CA ALA A 144 -14.39 10.40 -16.57
C ALA A 144 -13.25 10.72 -15.61
N VAL A 145 -12.82 11.99 -15.53
CA VAL A 145 -11.79 12.46 -14.59
C VAL A 145 -12.23 12.22 -13.14
N HIS A 146 -13.47 12.55 -12.78
CA HIS A 146 -13.99 12.30 -11.44
C HIS A 146 -13.95 10.81 -11.07
N ILE A 147 -14.43 9.94 -11.97
CA ILE A 147 -14.46 8.49 -11.72
C ILE A 147 -13.05 7.94 -11.57
N THR A 148 -12.13 8.29 -12.48
CA THR A 148 -10.76 7.77 -12.45
C THR A 148 -9.96 8.32 -11.28
N SER A 149 -10.23 9.55 -10.85
CA SER A 149 -9.60 10.14 -9.66
C SER A 149 -10.06 9.43 -8.39
N CYS A 150 -11.35 9.08 -8.26
CA CYS A 150 -11.81 8.24 -7.15
C CYS A 150 -11.17 6.85 -7.16
N HIS A 151 -11.10 6.19 -8.32
CA HIS A 151 -10.43 4.88 -8.39
C HIS A 151 -8.93 4.98 -8.07
N SER A 152 -8.28 6.06 -8.49
CA SER A 152 -6.87 6.31 -8.16
C SER A 152 -6.68 6.55 -6.67
N GLN A 153 -7.57 7.32 -6.04
CA GLN A 153 -7.61 7.52 -4.59
C GLN A 153 -7.80 6.18 -3.85
N ASP A 154 -8.77 5.36 -4.25
CA ASP A 154 -9.02 4.04 -3.65
C ASP A 154 -7.81 3.10 -3.81
N ALA A 155 -7.05 3.23 -4.90
CA ALA A 155 -5.85 2.42 -5.14
C ALA A 155 -4.66 2.73 -4.20
N PHE A 156 -4.69 3.85 -3.47
CA PHE A 156 -3.70 4.10 -2.41
C PHE A 156 -3.96 3.22 -1.19
N VAL A 157 -5.19 2.75 -0.97
CA VAL A 157 -5.54 1.99 0.24
C VAL A 157 -4.79 0.65 0.34
N PRO A 158 -4.71 -0.19 -0.70
CA PRO A 158 -3.87 -1.39 -0.68
C PRO A 158 -2.38 -1.08 -0.47
N LEU A 159 -1.88 0.01 -1.07
CA LEU A 159 -0.48 0.42 -0.90
C LEU A 159 -0.19 0.81 0.56
N MET A 160 -1.08 1.56 1.19
CA MET A 160 -1.03 1.89 2.62
C MET A 160 -1.04 0.63 3.49
N ALA A 161 -2.00 -0.28 3.27
CA ALA A 161 -2.11 -1.53 4.01
C ALA A 161 -0.86 -2.43 3.86
N THR A 162 -0.23 -2.40 2.68
CA THR A 162 1.01 -3.13 2.42
C THR A 162 2.18 -2.56 3.21
N ILE A 163 2.26 -1.23 3.34
CA ILE A 163 3.27 -0.58 4.20
C ILE A 163 2.99 -0.92 5.67
N THR A 164 1.73 -0.88 6.11
CA THR A 164 1.32 -1.30 7.48
C THR A 164 1.78 -2.72 7.79
N LEU A 165 1.57 -3.66 6.86
CA LEU A 165 2.06 -5.03 6.99
C LEU A 165 3.57 -5.06 7.18
N GLY A 166 4.30 -4.32 6.34
CA GLY A 166 5.74 -4.25 6.43
C GLY A 166 6.24 -3.70 7.77
N ILE A 167 5.61 -2.64 8.29
CA ILE A 167 5.93 -2.08 9.61
C ILE A 167 5.64 -3.09 10.72
N LEU A 168 4.52 -3.82 10.66
CA LEU A 168 4.19 -4.88 11.62
C LEU A 168 5.27 -5.98 11.65
N VAL A 169 5.74 -6.42 10.48
CA VAL A 169 6.84 -7.40 10.38
C VAL A 169 8.12 -6.85 11.00
N LEU A 170 8.44 -5.58 10.76
CA LEU A 170 9.64 -4.97 11.31
C LEU A 170 9.57 -4.82 12.83
N ASN A 171 8.41 -4.45 13.38
CA ASN A 171 8.18 -4.33 14.82
C ASN A 171 8.33 -5.69 15.54
N ASP A 172 7.68 -6.75 15.04
CA ASP A 172 7.80 -8.11 15.60
C ASP A 172 9.27 -8.61 15.59
N ARG A 173 10.01 -8.25 14.55
CA ARG A 173 11.43 -8.58 14.46
C ARG A 173 12.29 -7.78 15.41
N GLU A 174 12.00 -6.49 15.62
CA GLU A 174 12.71 -5.67 16.61
C GLU A 174 12.48 -6.21 18.03
N GLU A 175 11.25 -6.65 18.36
CA GLU A 175 10.97 -7.32 19.63
C GLU A 175 11.81 -8.60 19.82
N THR A 176 12.06 -9.33 18.72
CA THR A 176 12.90 -10.54 18.73
C THR A 176 14.40 -10.22 18.75
N PHE A 177 14.82 -9.11 18.13
CA PHE A 177 16.21 -8.71 17.91
C PHE A 177 16.43 -7.22 18.25
N PRO A 178 16.51 -6.86 19.53
CA PRO A 178 16.49 -5.46 20.00
C PRO A 178 17.74 -4.65 19.64
N ASP A 179 18.81 -5.29 19.18
CA ASP A 179 20.06 -4.60 18.80
C ASP A 179 19.94 -3.79 17.49
N VAL A 180 18.76 -3.81 16.84
CA VAL A 180 18.52 -3.17 15.55
C VAL A 180 17.15 -2.49 15.54
N THR A 181 17.14 -1.17 15.68
CA THR A 181 15.96 -0.36 15.37
C THR A 181 15.80 -0.21 13.87
N TRP A 182 14.71 -0.74 13.32
CA TRP A 182 14.47 -0.76 11.88
C TRP A 182 14.31 0.65 11.32
N GLN A 183 13.75 1.59 12.09
CA GLN A 183 13.58 3.00 11.70
C GLN A 183 14.93 3.64 11.33
N TYR A 184 15.96 3.42 12.17
CA TYR A 184 17.30 3.94 11.92
C TYR A 184 17.91 3.36 10.64
N LYS A 185 17.74 2.05 10.40
CA LYS A 185 18.19 1.42 9.16
C LYS A 185 17.46 1.96 7.94
N LEU A 186 16.14 2.13 8.04
CA LEU A 186 15.29 2.64 6.98
C LEU A 186 15.71 4.06 6.58
N LEU A 187 15.91 4.96 7.55
CA LEU A 187 16.35 6.34 7.30
C LEU A 187 17.72 6.37 6.61
N ASN A 188 18.66 5.52 7.05
CA ASN A 188 19.99 5.44 6.46
C ASN A 188 20.01 4.86 5.05
N GLN A 189 19.11 3.94 4.71
CA GLN A 189 19.06 3.29 3.40
C GLN A 189 18.30 4.11 2.35
N THR A 190 17.26 4.82 2.76
CA THR A 190 16.35 5.49 1.83
C THR A 190 16.69 6.96 1.58
N GLY A 191 17.37 7.61 2.52
CA GLY A 191 17.49 9.07 2.53
C GLY A 191 16.14 9.78 2.69
N ILE A 192 15.06 9.07 3.10
CA ILE A 192 13.78 9.68 3.44
C ILE A 192 14.00 10.61 4.64
N HIS A 193 13.43 11.81 4.56
CA HIS A 193 13.52 12.77 5.64
C HIS A 193 12.81 12.23 6.91
N PRO A 194 13.39 12.36 8.12
CA PRO A 194 12.78 11.82 9.35
C PRO A 194 11.34 12.26 9.60
N GLN A 195 11.02 13.52 9.28
CA GLN A 195 9.65 14.06 9.37
C GLN A 195 8.63 13.27 8.51
N TRP A 196 9.08 12.64 7.43
CA TRP A 196 8.21 11.82 6.60
C TRP A 196 7.85 10.50 7.30
N LEU A 197 8.80 9.90 8.03
CA LEU A 197 8.55 8.72 8.84
C LEU A 197 7.63 9.04 10.02
N GLU A 198 7.86 10.16 10.71
CA GLU A 198 6.96 10.68 11.75
C GLU A 198 5.53 10.86 11.20
N ALA A 199 5.40 11.45 10.01
CA ALA A 199 4.09 11.63 9.39
C ALA A 199 3.42 10.31 8.92
N ILE A 200 4.18 9.24 8.69
CA ILE A 200 3.64 7.88 8.50
C ILE A 200 3.16 7.32 9.85
N GLU A 201 3.94 7.50 10.91
CA GLU A 201 3.60 7.06 12.27
C GLU A 201 2.34 7.73 12.82
N GLU A 202 2.09 8.99 12.48
CA GLU A 202 0.89 9.73 12.83
C GLU A 202 -0.34 9.42 11.94
N SER A 203 -0.20 8.52 10.97
CA SER A 203 -1.23 8.24 9.97
C SER A 203 -1.97 6.91 10.17
N ALA A 204 -2.94 6.65 9.30
CA ALA A 204 -3.63 5.36 9.23
C ALA A 204 -2.70 4.17 9.04
N VAL A 205 -1.53 4.37 8.43
CA VAL A 205 -0.58 3.29 8.13
C VAL A 205 -0.02 2.66 9.40
N SER A 206 0.22 3.44 10.44
CA SER A 206 0.77 2.93 11.71
C SER A 206 -0.29 2.73 12.79
N ASN A 207 -1.56 3.01 12.49
CA ASN A 207 -2.65 2.85 13.44
C ASN A 207 -3.15 1.40 13.45
N LEU A 208 -2.57 0.60 14.33
CA LEU A 208 -2.90 -0.82 14.51
C LEU A 208 -4.21 -1.05 15.29
N MET A 209 -4.85 0.04 15.75
CA MET A 209 -6.10 -0.03 16.53
C MET A 209 -7.36 0.04 15.64
N VAL A 210 -7.21 0.13 14.32
CA VAL A 210 -8.33 0.25 13.39
C VAL A 210 -8.66 -1.14 12.81
N PRO A 211 -9.80 -1.75 13.17
CA PRO A 211 -10.34 -2.93 12.50
C PRO A 211 -10.96 -2.63 11.13
#